data_AF-A0A1S4DLS6-F1
#
_entry.id   AF-A0A1S4DLS6-F1
#
_cell.length_a   1.000
_cell.length_b   1.000
_cell.length_c   1.000
_cell.angle_alpha   90.00
_cell.angle_beta   90.00
_cell.angle_gamma   90.00
#
_symmetry.space_group_name_H-M   'P 1'
#
loop_
_entity.id
_entity.type
_entity.pdbx_description
1 polymer ?
#
loop_
_entity_poly.entity_id
_entity_poly.type
_entity_poly.pdbx_seq_one_letter_code
_entity_poly.pdbx_strand_id
1 'polypeptide(L)'
;MPLISLKFHLLCIVGLTDLVCQSGPGSWPSYVYAQSALYPMANSAAQDIFGIIPGDTDYRMFAQDFGDIPGLDIIFLLGGYFYHTASDTVERLLPGSIQARGDNLLRIIKAFTNSSNLQNAHERRLRSAVNRSDNERAVFFDYLSWFLIYYSREQAMLLHSFPLVIFFLAPLLLRFPTWGLTCCFATFNDFLKGMLYHTFAILLGIVFPVAFAVIRLLFSGQSMNWFSTPYLAFMMFMPCSLAGMLIPRMLWKSFPLTQDVSVVKLSKEELVFEAKFWGAFGLYSILTVVRNIFSRSYLHLILFF
;
A
#
# COMPACT_ATOMS: atom_id res chain seq x y z
N MET A 1 -9.06 -31.79 14.08
CA MET A 1 -9.50 -30.63 14.90
C MET A 1 -9.52 -29.38 14.02
N PRO A 2 -10.40 -28.40 14.31
CA PRO A 2 -10.34 -27.08 13.70
C PRO A 2 -9.01 -26.39 13.99
N LEU A 3 -8.46 -25.64 13.02
CA LEU A 3 -7.17 -24.96 13.17
C LEU A 3 -7.24 -23.52 12.65
N ILE A 4 -6.64 -22.61 13.41
CA ILE A 4 -6.32 -21.23 13.05
C ILE A 4 -4.87 -20.96 13.48
N SER A 5 -4.11 -20.22 12.67
CA SER A 5 -2.75 -19.80 13.00
C SER A 5 -2.72 -18.32 13.41
N LEU A 6 -2.07 -18.01 14.52
CA LEU A 6 -1.80 -16.65 14.95
C LEU A 6 -0.31 -16.55 15.20
N LYS A 7 0.38 -15.79 14.36
CA LYS A 7 1.83 -15.64 14.48
C LYS A 7 2.20 -14.22 14.88
N PHE A 8 2.69 -14.10 16.11
CA PHE A 8 3.27 -12.87 16.63
C PHE A 8 4.78 -12.99 16.60
N HIS A 9 5.41 -12.13 15.82
CA HIS A 9 6.85 -11.98 15.82
C HIS A 9 7.21 -10.92 16.85
N LEU A 10 7.79 -11.35 17.98
CA LEU A 10 8.40 -10.47 18.97
C LEU A 10 9.77 -9.96 18.48
N LEU A 11 9.81 -9.45 17.27
CA LEU A 11 11.03 -8.94 16.63
C LEU A 11 10.88 -7.43 16.56
N CYS A 12 11.82 -6.69 17.19
CA CYS A 12 11.85 -5.22 17.20
C CYS A 12 10.76 -4.56 18.06
N ILE A 13 10.85 -4.66 19.39
CA ILE A 13 9.78 -4.20 20.29
C ILE A 13 10.08 -2.80 20.85
N VAL A 14 10.64 -1.92 20.03
CA VAL A 14 10.99 -0.55 20.45
C VAL A 14 9.85 0.43 20.15
N GLY A 15 8.61 -0.04 20.25
CA GLY A 15 7.44 0.79 19.98
C GLY A 15 6.12 0.12 20.33
N LEU A 16 5.07 0.95 20.44
CA LEU A 16 3.70 0.47 20.56
C LEU A 16 3.15 -0.07 19.23
N THR A 17 3.85 0.09 18.11
CA THR A 17 3.30 -0.20 16.78
C THR A 17 3.67 -1.60 16.27
N ASP A 18 2.67 -2.47 16.20
CA ASP A 18 2.73 -3.69 15.39
C ASP A 18 1.99 -3.48 14.08
N LEU A 19 2.02 -4.48 13.21
CA LEU A 19 1.30 -4.47 11.96
C LEU A 19 0.94 -5.91 11.59
N VAL A 20 -0.33 -6.17 11.31
CA VAL A 20 -0.71 -7.34 10.51
C VAL A 20 -0.12 -7.16 9.12
N CYS A 21 0.98 -7.86 8.84
CA CYS A 21 1.68 -7.81 7.56
C CYS A 21 1.16 -8.85 6.57
N GLN A 22 0.57 -9.95 7.04
CA GLN A 22 -0.07 -10.95 6.19
C GLN A 22 -1.35 -11.47 6.84
N SER A 23 -2.36 -11.76 6.02
CA SER A 23 -3.63 -12.35 6.43
C SER A 23 -4.10 -13.37 5.38
N GLY A 24 -4.74 -14.42 5.87
CA GLY A 24 -5.34 -15.48 5.06
C GLY A 24 -4.78 -16.86 5.40
N PRO A 25 -5.08 -17.89 4.60
CA PRO A 25 -5.89 -17.86 3.38
C PRO A 25 -7.32 -17.35 3.57
N GLY A 26 -7.88 -16.73 2.52
CA GLY A 26 -9.17 -16.04 2.54
C GLY A 26 -9.20 -14.72 3.33
N SER A 27 -10.33 -14.02 3.27
CA SER A 27 -10.51 -12.68 3.83
C SER A 27 -10.97 -12.64 5.30
N TRP A 28 -11.44 -13.78 5.80
CA TRP A 28 -12.10 -13.88 7.11
C TRP A 28 -11.16 -13.68 8.31
N PRO A 29 -9.84 -14.01 8.29
CA PRO A 29 -8.97 -13.72 9.43
C PRO A 29 -8.82 -12.21 9.66
N SER A 30 -8.60 -11.46 8.58
CA SER A 30 -8.59 -10.00 8.61
C SER A 30 -9.93 -9.40 9.02
N TYR A 31 -11.05 -10.04 8.67
CA TYR A 31 -12.38 -9.60 9.11
C TYR A 31 -12.55 -9.77 10.63
N VAL A 32 -12.18 -10.93 11.16
CA VAL A 32 -12.21 -11.19 12.62
C VAL A 32 -11.30 -10.20 13.34
N TYR A 33 -10.09 -9.94 12.83
CA TYR A 33 -9.18 -8.95 13.39
C TYR A 33 -9.82 -7.55 13.42
N ALA A 34 -10.41 -7.10 12.30
CA ALA A 34 -11.08 -5.80 12.19
C ALA A 34 -12.18 -5.59 13.25
N GLN A 35 -12.92 -6.65 13.58
CA GLN A 35 -14.02 -6.60 14.54
C GLN A 35 -13.58 -6.75 16.00
N SER A 36 -12.41 -7.35 16.25
CA SER A 36 -12.04 -7.81 17.59
C SER A 36 -10.78 -7.19 18.17
N ALA A 37 -9.87 -6.62 17.38
CA ALA A 37 -8.66 -6.01 17.91
C ALA A 37 -8.98 -4.80 18.81
N LEU A 38 -8.35 -4.73 19.98
CA LEU A 38 -8.39 -3.56 20.87
C LEU A 38 -7.52 -2.42 20.33
N TYR A 39 -6.35 -2.78 19.80
CA TYR A 39 -5.35 -1.88 19.23
C TYR A 39 -5.14 -2.28 17.76
N PRO A 40 -6.05 -1.87 16.84
CA PRO A 40 -5.98 -2.31 15.44
C PRO A 40 -4.82 -1.63 14.72
N MET A 41 -3.90 -2.42 14.20
CA MET A 41 -2.81 -1.95 13.33
C MET A 41 -2.57 -2.98 12.23
N ALA A 42 -2.91 -2.60 11.02
CA ALA A 42 -2.87 -3.52 9.89
C ALA A 42 -2.80 -2.74 8.59
N ASN A 43 -2.17 -3.30 7.57
CA ASN A 43 -2.22 -2.73 6.24
C ASN A 43 -2.08 -3.87 5.21
N SER A 44 -3.15 -4.15 4.50
CA SER A 44 -3.19 -5.13 3.41
C SER A 44 -2.10 -4.94 2.35
N ALA A 45 -1.58 -3.72 2.19
CA ALA A 45 -0.47 -3.46 1.28
C ALA A 45 0.89 -3.96 1.77
N ALA A 46 1.05 -4.12 3.08
CA ALA A 46 2.24 -4.77 3.62
C ALA A 46 2.34 -6.20 3.08
N GLN A 47 1.21 -6.90 2.93
CA GLN A 47 1.16 -8.25 2.37
C GLN A 47 1.59 -8.30 0.89
N ASP A 48 1.29 -7.26 0.12
CA ASP A 48 1.69 -7.14 -1.29
C ASP A 48 3.23 -6.97 -1.43
N ILE A 49 3.89 -6.38 -0.42
CA ILE A 49 5.33 -6.13 -0.39
C ILE A 49 6.10 -7.25 0.34
N PHE A 50 5.47 -7.92 1.32
CA PHE A 50 6.14 -8.89 2.19
C PHE A 50 6.81 -10.02 1.41
N GLY A 51 6.22 -10.46 0.29
CA GLY A 51 6.82 -11.48 -0.58
C GLY A 51 8.09 -11.06 -1.33
N ILE A 52 8.42 -9.77 -1.37
CA ILE A 52 9.65 -9.23 -1.98
C ILE A 52 10.78 -9.14 -0.95
N ILE A 53 10.42 -8.93 0.31
CA ILE A 53 11.40 -8.73 1.37
C ILE A 53 12.14 -10.06 1.59
N PRO A 54 13.49 -10.07 1.56
CA PRO A 54 14.26 -11.25 1.90
C PRO A 54 14.04 -11.56 3.38
N GLY A 55 13.10 -12.45 3.65
CA GLY A 55 12.64 -12.81 4.99
C GLY A 55 11.53 -13.83 4.87
N ASP A 56 11.41 -14.69 5.87
CA ASP A 56 10.38 -15.71 5.91
C ASP A 56 9.94 -15.92 7.35
N THR A 57 8.72 -16.41 7.51
CA THR A 57 8.16 -16.72 8.81
C THR A 57 7.42 -18.06 8.73
N ASP A 58 7.33 -18.78 9.85
CA ASP A 58 6.46 -19.96 9.93
C ASP A 58 4.99 -19.68 9.56
N TYR A 59 4.53 -18.42 9.39
CA TYR A 59 3.23 -18.16 8.79
C TYR A 59 3.14 -18.80 7.40
N ARG A 60 4.19 -18.70 6.57
CA ARG A 60 4.25 -19.37 5.26
C ARG A 60 4.07 -20.89 5.38
N MET A 61 4.73 -21.51 6.35
CA MET A 61 4.61 -22.95 6.61
C MET A 61 3.14 -23.36 6.82
N PHE A 62 2.42 -22.62 7.65
CA PHE A 62 1.02 -22.94 7.98
C PHE A 62 0.04 -22.52 6.88
N ALA A 63 0.22 -21.33 6.31
CA ALA A 63 -0.72 -20.72 5.38
C ALA A 63 -0.55 -21.23 3.95
N GLN A 64 0.65 -21.62 3.53
CA GLN A 64 0.96 -21.94 2.13
C GLN A 64 1.47 -23.37 1.94
N ASP A 65 2.46 -23.80 2.73
CA ASP A 65 3.17 -25.05 2.44
C ASP A 65 2.45 -26.31 2.97
N PHE A 66 1.93 -26.29 4.20
CA PHE A 66 1.56 -27.53 4.91
C PHE A 66 0.10 -27.67 5.34
N GLY A 67 -0.80 -26.71 5.07
CA GLY A 67 -2.18 -26.91 5.51
C GLY A 67 -3.26 -25.90 5.16
N ASP A 68 -2.96 -24.88 4.34
CA ASP A 68 -3.91 -23.81 3.99
C ASP A 68 -4.61 -23.28 5.25
N ILE A 69 -3.84 -23.14 6.35
CA ILE A 69 -4.38 -22.82 7.67
C ILE A 69 -4.57 -21.31 7.72
N PRO A 70 -5.81 -20.81 7.87
CA PRO A 70 -6.06 -19.38 7.95
C PRO A 70 -5.40 -18.78 9.18
N GLY A 71 -4.96 -17.54 9.05
CA GLY A 71 -4.27 -16.87 10.13
C GLY A 71 -3.87 -15.44 9.85
N LEU A 72 -3.15 -14.89 10.80
CA LEU A 72 -2.55 -13.56 10.74
C LEU A 72 -1.06 -13.67 11.05
N ASP A 73 -0.24 -12.97 10.25
CA ASP A 73 1.15 -12.69 10.56
C ASP A 73 1.28 -11.24 11.04
N ILE A 74 1.82 -11.08 12.23
CA ILE A 74 1.92 -9.80 12.94
C ILE A 74 3.38 -9.58 13.33
N ILE A 75 3.92 -8.43 12.92
CA ILE A 75 5.30 -8.02 13.17
C ILE A 75 5.32 -6.66 13.88
N PHE A 76 6.37 -6.35 14.64
CA PHE A 76 6.63 -4.97 15.04
C PHE A 76 7.41 -4.24 13.96
N LEU A 77 7.09 -2.96 13.76
CA LEU A 77 7.67 -2.16 12.68
C LEU A 77 8.90 -1.34 13.09
N LEU A 78 9.06 -1.07 14.38
CA LEU A 78 10.04 -0.10 14.89
C LEU A 78 11.18 -0.78 15.64
N GLY A 79 12.40 -0.29 15.47
CA GLY A 79 13.57 -0.87 16.13
C GLY A 79 14.25 -1.99 15.34
N GLY A 80 14.02 -2.06 14.03
CA GLY A 80 14.68 -2.99 13.09
C GLY A 80 16.21 -3.05 13.22
N TYR A 81 16.83 -1.96 13.64
CA TYR A 81 18.29 -1.85 13.81
C TYR A 81 18.85 -2.55 15.06
N PHE A 82 18.00 -3.02 15.97
CA PHE A 82 18.42 -3.88 17.09
C PHE A 82 18.30 -5.37 16.76
N TYR A 83 17.46 -5.71 15.79
CA TYR A 83 17.14 -7.08 15.41
C TYR A 83 18.39 -7.88 15.01
N HIS A 84 18.49 -9.13 15.45
CA HIS A 84 19.64 -10.01 15.20
C HIS A 84 20.99 -9.41 15.62
N THR A 85 21.00 -8.54 16.64
CA THR A 85 22.23 -8.01 17.23
C THR A 85 22.28 -8.28 18.73
N ALA A 86 23.45 -8.14 19.33
CA ALA A 86 23.60 -8.16 20.80
C ALA A 86 22.87 -7.00 21.50
N SER A 87 22.35 -6.04 20.74
CA SER A 87 21.53 -4.94 21.24
C SER A 87 20.03 -5.26 21.25
N ASP A 88 19.61 -6.48 20.93
CA ASP A 88 18.23 -6.91 21.15
C ASP A 88 18.07 -7.35 22.62
N THR A 89 17.73 -6.41 23.49
CA THR A 89 17.69 -6.63 24.95
C THR A 89 16.35 -6.21 25.56
N VAL A 90 15.99 -6.84 26.67
CA VAL A 90 14.70 -6.64 27.37
C VAL A 90 14.52 -5.19 27.84
N GLU A 91 15.60 -4.48 28.15
CA GLU A 91 15.57 -3.10 28.63
C GLU A 91 15.10 -2.12 27.56
N ARG A 92 15.12 -2.52 26.28
CA ARG A 92 14.63 -1.72 25.15
C ARG A 92 13.15 -1.91 24.87
N LEU A 93 12.49 -2.85 25.55
CA LEU A 93 11.05 -3.03 25.44
C LEU A 93 10.33 -1.80 26.00
N LEU A 94 9.47 -1.20 25.19
CA LEU A 94 8.63 -0.12 25.68
C LEU A 94 7.63 -0.67 26.71
N PRO A 95 7.52 -0.11 27.92
CA PRO A 95 6.56 -0.58 28.92
C PRO A 95 5.13 -0.60 28.36
N GLY A 96 4.40 -1.68 28.64
CA GLY A 96 3.03 -1.88 28.15
C GLY A 96 2.91 -2.40 26.71
N SER A 97 3.99 -2.39 25.91
CA SER A 97 3.94 -2.93 24.54
C SER A 97 3.54 -4.40 24.51
N ILE A 98 4.16 -5.24 25.34
CA ILE A 98 3.83 -6.66 25.47
C ILE A 98 2.40 -6.86 25.99
N GLN A 99 1.97 -6.05 26.96
CA GLN A 99 0.61 -6.13 27.50
C GLN A 99 -0.44 -5.84 26.42
N ALA A 100 -0.26 -4.76 25.65
CA ALA A 100 -1.18 -4.39 24.57
C ALA A 100 -1.32 -5.52 23.52
N ARG A 101 -0.22 -6.22 23.21
CA ARG A 101 -0.24 -7.38 22.31
C ARG A 101 -0.92 -8.59 22.93
N GLY A 102 -0.66 -8.86 24.21
CA GLY A 102 -1.34 -9.91 24.97
C GLY A 102 -2.86 -9.68 25.01
N ASP A 103 -3.30 -8.45 25.26
CA ASP A 103 -4.72 -8.07 25.29
C ASP A 103 -5.37 -8.23 23.91
N ASN A 104 -4.69 -7.77 22.85
CA ASN A 104 -5.12 -8.00 21.47
C ASN A 104 -5.22 -9.50 21.16
N LEU A 105 -4.16 -10.26 21.41
CA LEU A 105 -4.07 -11.70 21.14
C LEU A 105 -5.18 -12.46 21.85
N LEU A 106 -5.41 -12.18 23.14
CA LEU A 106 -6.46 -12.83 23.92
C LEU A 106 -7.85 -12.58 23.32
N ARG A 107 -8.15 -11.34 22.93
CA ARG A 107 -9.45 -10.99 22.34
C ARG A 107 -9.63 -11.61 20.95
N ILE A 108 -8.58 -11.59 20.14
CA ILE A 108 -8.56 -12.17 18.80
C ILE A 108 -8.73 -13.69 18.85
N ILE A 109 -8.01 -14.40 19.74
CA ILE A 109 -8.18 -15.85 19.94
C ILE A 109 -9.63 -16.17 20.29
N LYS A 110 -10.22 -15.47 21.25
CA LYS A 110 -11.64 -15.68 21.63
C LYS A 110 -12.58 -15.46 20.45
N ALA A 111 -12.33 -14.43 19.63
CA ALA A 111 -13.13 -14.15 18.45
C ALA A 111 -12.97 -15.25 17.38
N PHE A 112 -11.76 -15.75 17.18
CA PHE A 112 -11.49 -16.86 16.27
C PHE A 112 -12.15 -18.17 16.72
N THR A 113 -12.04 -18.53 18.00
CA THR A 113 -12.63 -19.78 18.52
C THR A 113 -14.15 -19.76 18.51
N ASN A 114 -14.77 -18.58 18.57
CA ASN A 114 -16.21 -18.41 18.48
C ASN A 114 -16.71 -18.18 17.04
N SER A 115 -15.81 -18.13 16.05
CA SER A 115 -16.19 -17.87 14.65
C SER A 115 -16.76 -19.14 14.00
N SER A 116 -17.88 -19.00 13.30
CA SER A 116 -18.43 -20.06 12.44
C SER A 116 -17.53 -20.39 11.23
N ASN A 117 -16.55 -19.55 10.92
CA ASN A 117 -15.56 -19.79 9.87
C ASN A 117 -14.38 -20.66 10.34
N LEU A 118 -14.29 -20.99 11.64
CA LEU A 118 -13.25 -21.86 12.15
C LEU A 118 -13.53 -23.32 11.74
N GLN A 119 -12.69 -23.83 10.84
CA GLN A 119 -12.91 -25.12 10.18
C GLN A 119 -11.77 -26.11 10.45
N ASN A 120 -12.08 -27.40 10.34
CA ASN A 120 -11.09 -28.47 10.32
C ASN A 120 -10.48 -28.68 8.92
N ALA A 121 -9.42 -29.47 8.82
CA ALA A 121 -8.69 -29.68 7.57
C ALA A 121 -9.55 -30.26 6.43
N HIS A 122 -10.53 -31.11 6.74
CA HIS A 122 -11.41 -31.69 5.72
C HIS A 122 -12.39 -30.65 5.18
N GLU A 123 -13.04 -29.90 6.06
CA GLU A 123 -13.95 -28.81 5.71
C GLU A 123 -13.27 -27.72 4.87
N ARG A 124 -12.03 -27.35 5.23
CA ARG A 124 -11.26 -26.39 4.44
C ARG A 124 -10.97 -26.89 3.03
N ARG A 125 -10.52 -28.14 2.89
CA ARG A 125 -10.27 -28.75 1.57
C ARG A 125 -11.52 -28.79 0.70
N LEU A 126 -12.67 -29.15 1.29
CA LEU A 126 -13.95 -29.14 0.58
C LEU A 126 -14.34 -27.72 0.15
N ARG A 127 -14.21 -26.74 1.06
CA ARG A 127 -14.54 -25.34 0.77
C ARG A 127 -13.64 -24.75 -0.31
N SER A 128 -12.32 -25.00 -0.26
CA SER A 128 -11.38 -24.54 -1.29
C SER A 128 -11.63 -25.20 -2.66
N ALA A 129 -12.17 -26.42 -2.70
CA ALA A 129 -12.53 -27.11 -3.93
C ALA A 129 -13.84 -26.58 -4.56
N VAL A 130 -14.83 -26.21 -3.73
CA VAL A 130 -16.13 -25.70 -4.18
C VAL A 130 -16.08 -24.20 -4.49
N ASN A 131 -15.43 -23.42 -3.62
CA ASN A 131 -15.38 -21.96 -3.68
C ASN A 131 -13.96 -21.47 -3.97
N ARG A 132 -13.53 -21.56 -5.24
CA ARG A 132 -12.28 -20.93 -5.69
C ARG A 132 -12.24 -19.40 -5.46
N SER A 133 -13.39 -18.76 -5.28
CA SER A 133 -13.51 -17.33 -4.94
C SER A 133 -13.23 -17.01 -3.46
N ASP A 134 -13.24 -17.98 -2.54
CA ASP A 134 -13.04 -17.72 -1.10
C ASP A 134 -11.57 -17.36 -0.76
N ASN A 135 -10.66 -17.54 -1.73
CA ASN A 135 -9.26 -17.13 -1.64
C ASN A 135 -9.03 -15.64 -1.99
N GLU A 136 -10.09 -14.83 -1.95
CA GLU A 136 -10.01 -13.40 -2.20
C GLU A 136 -9.49 -12.66 -0.97
N ARG A 137 -8.48 -11.82 -1.20
CA ARG A 137 -7.93 -10.93 -0.17
C ARG A 137 -8.83 -9.71 -0.03
N ALA A 138 -9.18 -9.38 1.20
CA ALA A 138 -9.85 -8.12 1.50
C ALA A 138 -8.83 -6.97 1.56
N VAL A 139 -9.32 -5.75 1.36
CA VAL A 139 -8.53 -4.57 1.66
C VAL A 139 -8.84 -4.14 3.09
N PHE A 140 -7.78 -3.99 3.86
CA PHE A 140 -7.86 -3.51 5.23
C PHE A 140 -6.68 -2.59 5.53
N PHE A 141 -6.94 -1.55 6.32
CA PHE A 141 -5.91 -0.68 6.87
C PHE A 141 -6.41 0.04 8.12
N ASP A 142 -5.52 0.37 9.05
CA ASP A 142 -5.88 1.20 10.19
C ASP A 142 -5.86 2.69 9.84
N TYR A 143 -6.75 3.44 10.48
CA TYR A 143 -6.73 4.90 10.46
C TYR A 143 -6.10 5.40 11.76
N LEU A 144 -4.83 5.79 11.69
CA LEU A 144 -4.04 6.29 12.83
C LEU A 144 -4.09 5.36 14.06
N SER A 145 -4.21 4.05 13.82
CA SER A 145 -4.39 3.01 14.85
C SER A 145 -5.61 3.17 15.76
N TRP A 146 -6.60 4.00 15.39
CA TRP A 146 -7.83 4.20 16.15
C TRP A 146 -8.91 3.16 15.83
N PHE A 147 -9.08 2.85 14.54
CA PHE A 147 -10.01 1.83 14.07
C PHE A 147 -9.53 1.25 12.74
N LEU A 148 -10.02 0.06 12.40
CA LEU A 148 -9.70 -0.59 11.14
C LEU A 148 -10.79 -0.33 10.10
N ILE A 149 -10.39 0.08 8.91
CA ILE A 149 -11.24 0.08 7.72
C ILE A 149 -11.05 -1.27 7.04
N TYR A 150 -12.16 -1.96 6.77
CA TYR A 150 -12.18 -3.25 6.09
C TYR A 150 -13.26 -3.24 5.01
N TYR A 151 -12.92 -3.74 3.83
CA TYR A 151 -13.90 -3.99 2.77
C TYR A 151 -13.50 -5.18 1.91
N SER A 152 -14.51 -5.87 1.37
CA SER A 152 -14.31 -7.05 0.52
C SER A 152 -13.65 -6.68 -0.80
N ARG A 153 -13.15 -7.68 -1.53
CA ARG A 153 -12.58 -7.49 -2.86
C ARG A 153 -13.58 -6.88 -3.84
N GLU A 154 -14.84 -7.31 -3.80
CA GLU A 154 -15.90 -6.75 -4.65
C GLU A 154 -16.12 -5.26 -4.36
N GLN A 155 -16.20 -4.89 -3.08
CA GLN A 155 -16.29 -3.50 -2.65
C GLN A 155 -15.05 -2.70 -3.10
N ALA A 156 -13.86 -3.29 -2.99
CA ALA A 156 -12.62 -2.68 -3.46
C ALA A 156 -12.67 -2.42 -4.97
N MET A 157 -13.07 -3.41 -5.77
CA MET A 157 -13.20 -3.25 -7.22
C MET A 157 -14.17 -2.13 -7.58
N LEU A 158 -15.31 -2.03 -6.90
CA LEU A 158 -16.28 -0.95 -7.13
C LEU A 158 -15.72 0.43 -6.76
N LEU A 159 -15.21 0.57 -5.52
CA LEU A 159 -14.70 1.84 -4.99
C LEU A 159 -13.49 2.35 -5.78
N HIS A 160 -12.56 1.47 -6.16
CA HIS A 160 -11.34 1.85 -6.86
C HIS A 160 -11.53 2.00 -8.37
N SER A 161 -12.56 1.38 -8.98
CA SER A 161 -12.89 1.61 -10.39
C SER A 161 -13.66 2.92 -10.62
N PHE A 162 -14.35 3.44 -9.61
CA PHE A 162 -15.15 4.67 -9.76
C PHE A 162 -14.32 5.90 -10.16
N PRO A 163 -13.16 6.20 -9.53
CA PRO A 163 -12.26 7.25 -10.00
C PRO A 163 -11.81 7.06 -11.45
N LEU A 164 -11.55 5.82 -11.88
CA LEU A 164 -11.16 5.53 -13.26
C LEU A 164 -12.27 5.89 -14.26
N VAL A 165 -13.52 5.60 -13.93
CA VAL A 165 -14.68 6.01 -14.74
C VAL A 165 -14.78 7.54 -14.81
N ILE A 166 -14.61 8.24 -13.69
CA ILE A 166 -14.60 9.72 -13.68
C ILE A 166 -13.49 10.25 -14.60
N PHE A 167 -12.29 9.67 -14.55
CA PHE A 167 -11.18 10.09 -15.40
C PHE A 167 -11.53 10.00 -16.90
N PHE A 168 -12.18 8.91 -17.33
CA PHE A 168 -12.60 8.77 -18.74
C PHE A 168 -13.79 9.66 -19.12
N LEU A 169 -14.68 9.98 -18.18
CA LEU A 169 -15.82 10.88 -18.42
C LEU A 169 -15.44 12.37 -18.32
N ALA A 170 -14.37 12.71 -17.62
CA ALA A 170 -13.96 14.09 -17.37
C ALA A 170 -13.82 14.95 -18.65
N PRO A 171 -13.21 14.49 -19.76
CA PRO A 171 -13.16 15.27 -21.00
C PRO A 171 -14.55 15.63 -21.54
N LEU A 172 -15.52 14.70 -21.45
CA LEU A 172 -16.89 14.93 -21.89
C LEU A 172 -17.62 15.92 -20.97
N LEU A 173 -17.48 15.75 -19.65
CA LEU A 173 -18.14 16.59 -18.65
C LEU A 173 -17.61 18.04 -18.67
N LEU A 174 -16.29 18.20 -18.77
CA LEU A 174 -15.62 19.50 -18.75
C LEU A 174 -15.76 20.28 -20.06
N ARG A 175 -16.08 19.60 -21.16
CA ARG A 175 -16.29 20.20 -22.49
C ARG A 175 -17.73 20.13 -22.96
N PHE A 176 -18.68 19.83 -22.07
CA PHE A 176 -20.11 19.83 -22.37
C PHE A 176 -20.61 21.15 -23.00
N PRO A 177 -20.19 22.35 -22.55
CA PRO A 177 -20.62 23.61 -23.15
C PRO A 177 -20.05 23.89 -24.55
N THR A 178 -18.95 23.23 -24.93
CA THR A 178 -18.22 23.39 -26.19
C THR A 178 -18.11 22.06 -26.92
N TRP A 179 -19.21 21.30 -26.92
CA TRP A 179 -19.22 19.90 -27.33
C TRP A 179 -18.70 19.72 -28.77
N GLY A 180 -17.62 18.96 -28.90
CA GLY A 180 -17.13 18.38 -30.14
C GLY A 180 -16.21 17.20 -29.85
N LEU A 181 -16.31 16.12 -30.65
CA LEU A 181 -15.49 14.92 -30.50
C LEU A 181 -13.99 15.24 -30.53
N THR A 182 -13.58 16.13 -31.43
CA THR A 182 -12.19 16.61 -31.55
C THR A 182 -11.73 17.36 -30.29
N CYS A 183 -12.60 18.15 -29.66
CA CYS A 183 -12.28 18.86 -28.42
C CYS A 183 -12.09 17.88 -27.25
N CYS A 184 -13.01 16.93 -27.08
CA CYS A 184 -12.89 15.88 -26.05
C CYS A 184 -11.60 15.05 -26.22
N PHE A 185 -11.26 14.70 -27.47
CA PHE A 185 -10.02 13.98 -27.78
C PHE A 185 -8.78 14.81 -27.45
N ALA A 186 -8.76 16.10 -27.79
CA ALA A 186 -7.68 17.00 -27.45
C ALA A 186 -7.49 17.15 -25.94
N THR A 187 -8.58 17.29 -25.18
CA THR A 187 -8.57 17.33 -23.71
C THR A 187 -8.03 16.03 -23.13
N PHE A 188 -8.51 14.88 -23.59
CA PHE A 188 -8.02 13.59 -23.14
C PHE A 188 -6.53 13.38 -23.43
N ASN A 189 -6.05 13.82 -24.60
CA ASN A 189 -4.62 13.79 -24.93
C ASN A 189 -3.78 14.64 -23.98
N ASP A 190 -4.29 15.80 -23.57
CA ASP A 190 -3.62 16.64 -22.56
C ASP A 190 -3.58 15.97 -21.19
N PHE A 191 -4.63 15.22 -20.82
CA PHE A 191 -4.64 14.43 -19.59
C PHE A 191 -3.59 13.32 -19.64
N LEU A 192 -3.43 12.63 -20.77
CA LEU A 192 -2.37 11.63 -20.97
C LEU A 192 -0.97 12.26 -20.86
N LYS A 193 -0.75 13.44 -21.43
CA LYS A 193 0.52 14.17 -21.25
C LYS A 193 0.75 14.54 -19.78
N GLY A 194 -0.29 14.93 -19.06
CA GLY A 194 -0.23 15.17 -17.62
C GLY A 194 0.15 13.91 -16.84
N MET A 195 -0.43 12.76 -17.21
CA MET A 195 -0.13 11.46 -16.62
C MET A 195 1.34 11.07 -16.82
N LEU A 196 1.87 11.24 -18.04
CA LEU A 196 3.30 11.02 -18.34
C LEU A 196 4.19 11.95 -17.54
N TYR A 197 3.81 13.23 -17.41
CA TYR A 197 4.54 14.21 -16.60
C TYR A 197 4.62 13.78 -15.13
N HIS A 198 3.50 13.32 -14.54
CA HIS A 198 3.47 12.82 -13.16
C HIS A 198 4.25 11.53 -12.99
N THR A 199 4.16 10.61 -13.96
CA THR A 199 4.94 9.36 -13.96
C THR A 199 6.44 9.66 -13.95
N PHE A 200 6.90 10.57 -14.80
CA PHE A 200 8.29 10.98 -14.85
C PHE A 200 8.75 11.68 -13.55
N ALA A 201 7.89 12.52 -12.96
CA ALA A 201 8.18 13.15 -11.67
C ALA A 201 8.36 12.13 -10.54
N ILE A 202 7.49 11.12 -10.46
CA ILE A 202 7.59 10.02 -9.47
C ILE A 202 8.87 9.22 -9.69
N LEU A 203 9.17 8.83 -10.93
CA LEU A 203 10.40 8.09 -11.25
C LEU A 203 11.64 8.86 -10.82
N LEU A 204 11.72 10.15 -11.13
CA LEU A 204 12.82 11.00 -10.66
C LEU A 204 12.85 11.14 -9.14
N GLY A 205 11.69 11.23 -8.49
CA GLY A 205 11.56 11.24 -7.02
C GLY A 205 12.05 9.96 -6.34
N ILE A 206 12.11 8.83 -7.06
CA ILE A 206 12.71 7.57 -6.58
C ILE A 206 14.20 7.50 -6.95
N VAL A 207 14.57 7.86 -8.18
CA VAL A 207 15.94 7.73 -8.69
C VAL A 207 16.91 8.68 -7.98
N PHE A 208 16.50 9.92 -7.70
CA PHE A 208 17.37 10.90 -7.04
C PHE A 208 17.84 10.50 -5.64
N PRO A 209 16.95 10.12 -4.69
CA PRO A 209 17.41 9.68 -3.36
C PRO A 209 18.25 8.42 -3.42
N VAL A 210 17.98 7.49 -4.36
CA VAL A 210 18.81 6.30 -4.58
C VAL A 210 20.21 6.68 -5.08
N ALA A 211 20.30 7.53 -6.10
CA ALA A 211 21.57 8.03 -6.63
C ALA A 211 22.36 8.77 -5.55
N PHE A 212 21.69 9.61 -4.76
CA PHE A 212 22.29 10.28 -3.60
C PHE A 212 22.84 9.27 -2.58
N ALA A 213 22.09 8.21 -2.25
CA ALA A 213 22.55 7.15 -1.36
C ALA A 213 23.82 6.46 -1.87
N VAL A 214 23.85 6.10 -3.16
CA VAL A 214 25.01 5.44 -3.80
C VAL A 214 26.22 6.37 -3.83
N ILE A 215 26.05 7.61 -4.29
CA ILE A 215 27.13 8.60 -4.32
C ILE A 215 27.69 8.81 -2.91
N ARG A 216 26.82 9.03 -1.93
CA ARG A 216 27.25 9.20 -0.53
C ARG A 216 28.04 7.99 -0.04
N LEU A 217 27.57 6.77 -0.33
CA LEU A 217 28.28 5.55 0.06
C LEU A 217 29.71 5.50 -0.52
N LEU A 218 29.88 5.90 -1.79
CA LEU A 218 31.20 5.94 -2.45
C LEU A 218 32.16 6.95 -1.79
N PHE A 219 31.64 8.09 -1.31
CA PHE A 219 32.46 9.11 -0.67
C PHE A 219 32.70 8.86 0.82
N SER A 220 31.68 8.40 1.56
CA SER A 220 31.76 8.27 3.02
C SER A 220 32.22 6.89 3.48
N GLY A 221 32.09 5.85 2.65
CA GLY A 221 32.36 4.44 3.01
C GLY A 221 31.43 3.86 4.08
N GLN A 222 30.50 4.66 4.62
CA GLN A 222 29.59 4.29 5.70
C GLN A 222 28.24 3.88 5.10
N SER A 223 27.88 2.61 5.16
CA SER A 223 26.55 2.13 4.75
C SER A 223 25.51 2.35 5.86
N MET A 224 24.30 2.77 5.48
CA MET A 224 23.11 2.77 6.36
C MET A 224 23.23 3.49 7.71
N ASN A 225 24.11 4.50 7.85
CA ASN A 225 24.22 5.33 9.06
C ASN A 225 22.92 6.02 9.53
N TRP A 226 21.93 6.12 8.64
CA TRP A 226 20.59 6.64 8.91
C TRP A 226 19.63 5.59 9.50
N PHE A 227 19.98 4.30 9.48
CA PHE A 227 19.06 3.20 9.82
C PHE A 227 18.62 3.21 11.30
N SER A 228 19.51 3.60 12.20
CA SER A 228 19.20 3.79 13.63
C SER A 228 18.70 5.19 13.97
N THR A 229 18.66 6.12 13.00
CA THR A 229 18.33 7.53 13.20
C THR A 229 17.30 8.00 12.17
N PRO A 230 16.00 7.75 12.38
CA PRO A 230 14.94 8.04 11.40
C PRO A 230 14.92 9.49 10.90
N TYR A 231 15.15 10.47 11.79
CA TYR A 231 15.22 11.89 11.42
C TYR A 231 16.32 12.19 10.41
N LEU A 232 17.46 11.50 10.52
CA LEU A 232 18.56 11.62 9.56
C LEU A 232 18.12 11.05 8.20
N ALA A 233 17.43 9.92 8.17
CA ALA A 233 16.87 9.37 6.93
C ALA A 233 15.93 10.38 6.24
N PHE A 234 15.03 11.02 6.99
CA PHE A 234 14.15 12.06 6.47
C PHE A 234 14.93 13.24 5.88
N MET A 235 15.88 13.82 6.64
CA MET A 235 16.68 14.95 6.18
C MET A 235 17.53 14.62 4.96
N MET A 236 17.98 13.37 4.82
CA MET A 236 18.81 12.94 3.71
C MET A 236 18.02 12.69 2.44
N PHE A 237 16.91 11.93 2.52
CA PHE A 237 16.26 11.40 1.32
C PHE A 237 15.04 12.19 0.88
N MET A 238 14.32 12.84 1.80
CA MET A 238 13.11 13.58 1.45
C MET A 238 13.42 14.81 0.57
N PRO A 239 14.43 15.66 0.87
CA PRO A 239 14.78 16.77 -0.02
C PRO A 239 15.25 16.30 -1.40
N CYS A 240 16.01 15.19 -1.48
CA CYS A 240 16.45 14.61 -2.76
C CYS A 240 15.27 14.12 -3.60
N SER A 241 14.30 13.44 -2.97
CA SER A 241 13.08 12.99 -3.63
C SER A 241 12.25 14.19 -4.15
N LEU A 242 12.05 15.22 -3.33
CA LEU A 242 11.35 16.44 -3.71
C LEU A 242 12.06 17.18 -4.85
N ALA A 243 13.39 17.28 -4.81
CA ALA A 243 14.17 17.85 -5.90
C ALA A 243 13.94 17.09 -7.21
N GLY A 244 14.01 15.75 -7.16
CA GLY A 244 13.69 14.87 -8.29
C GLY A 244 12.29 15.12 -8.87
N MET A 245 11.27 15.22 -8.01
CA MET A 245 9.89 15.48 -8.42
C MET A 245 9.67 16.86 -9.04
N LEU A 246 10.50 17.86 -8.70
CA LEU A 246 10.39 19.23 -9.21
C LEU A 246 11.11 19.44 -10.56
N ILE A 247 12.03 18.55 -10.95
CA ILE A 247 12.79 18.66 -12.21
C ILE A 247 11.88 18.76 -13.45
N PRO A 248 10.81 17.96 -13.61
CA PRO A 248 9.93 18.09 -14.77
C PRO A 248 9.30 19.48 -14.86
N ARG A 249 9.07 20.16 -13.73
CA ARG A 249 8.54 21.53 -13.69
C ARG A 249 9.54 22.54 -14.22
N MET A 250 10.82 22.32 -13.92
CA MET A 250 11.92 23.20 -14.34
C MET A 250 12.28 22.99 -15.82
N LEU A 251 12.32 21.74 -16.27
CA LEU A 251 12.66 21.37 -17.65
C LEU A 251 11.51 21.68 -18.62
N TRP A 252 10.27 21.40 -18.20
CA TRP A 252 9.09 21.55 -19.04
C TRP A 252 8.45 22.94 -18.87
N LYS A 253 9.20 24.00 -19.18
CA LYS A 253 8.76 25.40 -19.07
C LYS A 253 7.47 25.70 -19.85
N SER A 254 7.21 24.96 -20.93
CA SER A 254 5.99 25.09 -21.75
C SER A 254 5.33 23.73 -21.94
N PHE A 255 4.29 23.45 -21.16
CA PHE A 255 3.49 22.24 -21.33
C PHE A 255 2.77 22.27 -22.68
N PRO A 256 2.87 21.23 -23.53
CA PRO A 256 2.39 21.28 -24.89
C PRO A 256 0.93 20.86 -24.90
N LEU A 257 0.03 21.84 -24.86
CA LEU A 257 -1.41 21.60 -24.96
C LEU A 257 -1.80 21.21 -26.39
N THR A 258 -2.76 20.30 -26.51
CA THR A 258 -3.44 19.91 -27.75
C THR A 258 -4.69 20.75 -27.94
N GLN A 259 -5.30 21.19 -26.85
CA GLN A 259 -6.50 22.01 -26.86
C GLN A 259 -6.25 23.39 -27.45
N ASP A 260 -7.19 23.85 -28.27
CA ASP A 260 -7.21 25.22 -28.74
C ASP A 260 -7.82 26.14 -27.68
N VAL A 261 -6.99 27.01 -27.13
CA VAL A 261 -7.33 27.98 -26.08
C VAL A 261 -8.49 28.89 -26.52
N SER A 262 -8.57 29.22 -27.81
CA SER A 262 -9.60 30.11 -28.35
C SER A 262 -11.00 29.47 -28.33
N VAL A 263 -11.06 28.14 -28.47
CA VAL A 263 -12.32 27.37 -28.49
C VAL A 263 -12.83 27.11 -27.08
N VAL A 264 -11.93 26.84 -26.13
CA VAL A 264 -12.29 26.40 -24.77
C VAL A 264 -12.59 27.58 -23.82
N LYS A 265 -12.25 28.83 -24.20
CA LYS A 265 -12.45 30.05 -23.40
C LYS A 265 -11.83 29.99 -21.99
N LEU A 266 -10.77 29.18 -21.81
CA LEU A 266 -9.97 29.10 -20.59
C LEU A 266 -8.58 29.69 -20.84
N SER A 267 -7.90 30.16 -19.79
CA SER A 267 -6.49 30.56 -19.89
C SER A 267 -5.59 29.35 -20.14
N LYS A 268 -4.39 29.60 -20.67
CA LYS A 268 -3.39 28.56 -20.89
C LYS A 268 -2.96 27.93 -19.56
N GLU A 269 -2.82 28.74 -18.52
CA GLU A 269 -2.43 28.30 -17.18
C GLU A 269 -3.46 27.34 -16.58
N GLU A 270 -4.75 27.64 -16.72
CA GLU A 270 -5.85 26.77 -16.27
C GLU A 270 -5.85 25.43 -17.01
N LEU A 271 -5.68 25.44 -18.34
CA LEU A 271 -5.63 24.21 -19.14
C LEU A 271 -4.42 23.33 -18.77
N VAL A 272 -3.26 23.94 -18.48
CA VAL A 272 -2.08 23.21 -18.00
C VAL A 272 -2.31 22.62 -16.61
N PHE A 273 -2.94 23.38 -15.71
CA PHE A 273 -3.29 22.89 -14.38
C PHE A 273 -4.29 21.73 -14.46
N GLU A 274 -5.35 21.87 -15.26
CA GLU A 274 -6.35 20.84 -15.52
C GLU A 274 -5.69 19.56 -16.06
N ALA A 275 -4.83 19.69 -17.09
CA ALA A 275 -4.12 18.56 -17.68
C ALA A 275 -3.25 17.80 -16.66
N LYS A 276 -2.52 18.51 -15.80
CA LYS A 276 -1.69 17.90 -14.76
C LYS A 276 -2.54 17.24 -13.68
N PHE A 277 -3.57 17.92 -13.19
CA PHE A 277 -4.49 17.40 -12.18
C PHE A 277 -5.16 16.10 -12.64
N TRP A 278 -5.81 16.12 -13.81
CA TRP A 278 -6.47 14.92 -14.34
C TRP A 278 -5.48 13.84 -14.75
N GLY A 279 -4.29 14.22 -15.21
CA GLY A 279 -3.20 13.29 -15.46
C GLY A 279 -2.75 12.55 -14.20
N ALA A 280 -2.56 13.25 -13.08
CA ALA A 280 -2.27 12.64 -11.78
C ALA A 280 -3.43 11.75 -11.32
N PHE A 281 -4.65 12.29 -11.37
CA PHE A 281 -5.86 11.57 -10.97
C PHE A 281 -6.03 10.25 -11.76
N GLY A 282 -5.84 10.29 -13.08
CA GLY A 282 -5.86 9.12 -13.94
C GLY A 282 -4.75 8.13 -13.60
N LEU A 283 -3.52 8.61 -13.36
CA LEU A 283 -2.40 7.76 -12.93
C LEU A 283 -2.78 6.98 -11.67
N TYR A 284 -3.16 7.66 -10.58
CA TYR A 284 -3.48 7.01 -9.32
C TYR A 284 -4.70 6.08 -9.43
N SER A 285 -5.71 6.46 -10.21
CA SER A 285 -6.89 5.61 -10.47
C SER A 285 -6.53 4.32 -11.20
N ILE A 286 -5.62 4.37 -12.17
CA ILE A 286 -5.13 3.18 -12.87
C ILE A 286 -4.32 2.30 -11.91
N LEU A 287 -3.40 2.89 -11.13
CA LEU A 287 -2.55 2.16 -10.19
C LEU A 287 -3.38 1.39 -9.15
N THR A 288 -4.43 2.00 -8.59
CA THR A 288 -5.30 1.36 -7.60
C THR A 288 -6.11 0.22 -8.20
N VAL A 289 -6.66 0.38 -9.41
CA VAL A 289 -7.38 -0.69 -10.12
C VAL A 289 -6.44 -1.84 -10.47
N VAL A 290 -5.26 -1.54 -11.03
CA VAL A 290 -4.22 -2.54 -11.34
C VAL A 290 -3.86 -3.32 -10.09
N ARG A 291 -3.60 -2.65 -8.96
CA ARG A 291 -3.35 -3.32 -7.68
C ARG A 291 -4.47 -4.29 -7.31
N ASN A 292 -5.74 -3.90 -7.40
CA ASN A 292 -6.86 -4.78 -7.02
C ASN A 292 -7.06 -5.97 -7.96
N ILE A 293 -6.78 -5.79 -9.27
CA ILE A 293 -6.83 -6.86 -10.26
C ILE A 293 -5.69 -7.85 -10.00
N PHE A 294 -4.47 -7.36 -9.80
CA PHE A 294 -3.25 -8.16 -9.70
C PHE A 294 -2.83 -8.53 -8.27
N SER A 295 -3.53 -8.11 -7.21
CA SER A 295 -3.24 -8.56 -5.83
C SER A 295 -3.38 -10.10 -5.65
N ARG A 296 -3.93 -10.81 -6.65
CA ARG A 296 -3.89 -12.29 -6.76
C ARG A 296 -2.59 -12.86 -7.35
N SER A 297 -1.78 -12.07 -8.04
CA SER A 297 -0.65 -12.55 -8.84
C SER A 297 0.48 -11.53 -8.78
N TYR A 298 1.50 -11.81 -7.96
CA TYR A 298 2.83 -11.20 -7.87
C TYR A 298 3.19 -10.13 -8.95
N LEU A 299 2.48 -9.02 -9.00
CA LEU A 299 2.77 -7.91 -9.90
C LEU A 299 2.92 -6.67 -9.04
N HIS A 300 4.18 -6.35 -8.83
CA HIS A 300 4.66 -5.31 -7.93
C HIS A 300 4.44 -3.95 -8.58
N LEU A 301 3.51 -3.20 -8.03
CA LEU A 301 3.42 -1.76 -8.27
C LEU A 301 3.50 -1.06 -6.92
N ILE A 302 4.74 -0.74 -6.55
CA ILE A 302 5.04 0.15 -5.43
C ILE A 302 4.61 1.55 -5.87
N LEU A 303 3.53 2.05 -5.27
CA LEU A 303 3.27 3.48 -5.14
C LEU A 303 2.36 3.68 -3.92
N PHE A 304 2.99 3.87 -2.76
CA PHE A 304 2.36 4.45 -1.57
C PHE A 304 2.92 5.86 -1.39
N PHE A 305 2.09 6.85 -1.69
CA PHE A 305 2.05 8.18 -1.09
C PHE A 305 0.63 8.71 -1.23
#